data_AF-A0A7W9HT22-F1
#
_entry.id   AF-A0A7W9HT22-F1
#
_cell.length_a   1.000
_cell.length_b   1.000
_cell.length_c   1.000
_cell.angle_alpha   90.00
_cell.angle_beta   90.00
_cell.angle_gamma   90.00
#
_symmetry.space_group_name_H-M   'P 1'
#
loop_
_entity.id
_entity.type
_entity.pdbx_description
1 polymer ?
#
loop_
_entity_poly.entity_id
_entity_poly.type
_entity_poly.pdbx_seq_one_letter_code
_entity_poly.pdbx_strand_id
1 'polypeptide(L)'
;MKIPTPTRESSPHTATRIGIWLGVAFGLCFVTGLLSHYIQHPPGWFAWPTRPVGLYRITQGVHVASGVAAIPLLLAKLWTVYPKLFERPLVKSVPHALERGSILVLLGASFFELVTGLFNATQNYPWQFFFPPAHYAVAWIAVGALLVHIAVKLPLMRTPAEEVRRGTLSRRGFLLTTGGAAAVAVLATVGGTVPWLRSVSVLSSRSAALPVNRTAAAAGVSIVDSSWRLAVGDRRFSLAELEALPQTTAELPIACVEGWSAAATWTGVPVRDLLALAGVEPGDVRVESLERDGIYRSSTLPALHARDPLTLLALKVDGETLPLDHGYPCRLIAPSRPGVTQTKWVTRLEVVR
;
A
#
# COMPACT_ATOMS: atom_id res chain seq x y z
N MET A 1 31.19 -29.12 20.14
CA MET A 1 30.71 -27.76 19.81
C MET A 1 29.56 -27.43 20.75
N LYS A 2 29.82 -26.74 21.87
CA LYS A 2 28.78 -26.35 22.84
C LYS A 2 27.93 -25.24 22.21
N ILE A 3 26.67 -25.53 21.94
CA ILE A 3 25.68 -24.49 21.61
C ILE A 3 25.64 -23.55 22.84
N PRO A 4 25.90 -22.24 22.69
CA PRO A 4 25.89 -21.34 23.82
C PRO A 4 24.48 -21.28 24.42
N THR A 5 24.34 -21.73 25.67
CA THR A 5 23.15 -21.52 26.50
C THR A 5 22.83 -20.02 26.57
N PRO A 6 21.57 -19.60 26.39
CA PRO A 6 21.21 -18.18 26.37
C PRO A 6 21.26 -17.60 27.79
N THR A 7 22.45 -17.18 28.23
CA THR A 7 22.61 -16.33 29.41
C THR A 7 22.43 -14.87 29.00
N ARG A 8 21.18 -14.38 29.02
CA ARG A 8 20.84 -12.97 29.24
C ARG A 8 19.33 -12.79 29.10
N GLU A 9 18.64 -12.67 30.23
CA GLU A 9 17.35 -11.99 30.24
C GLU A 9 17.54 -10.61 29.60
N SER A 10 16.92 -10.39 28.44
CA SER A 10 16.84 -9.06 27.85
C SER A 10 16.17 -8.15 28.87
N SER A 11 16.84 -7.05 29.26
CA SER A 11 16.30 -6.08 30.21
C SER A 11 14.84 -5.70 29.86
N PRO A 12 13.92 -5.66 30.85
CA PRO A 12 12.53 -5.23 30.63
C PRO A 12 12.40 -3.93 29.83
N HIS A 13 13.36 -3.03 30.00
CA HIS A 13 13.46 -1.77 29.26
C HIS A 13 13.74 -1.96 27.75
N THR A 14 14.59 -2.91 27.37
CA THR A 14 14.87 -3.24 25.97
C THR A 14 13.64 -3.80 25.28
N ALA A 15 12.94 -4.74 25.92
CA ALA A 15 11.70 -5.32 25.41
C ALA A 15 10.58 -4.27 25.29
N THR A 16 10.58 -3.25 26.16
CA THR A 16 9.65 -2.11 26.11
C THR A 16 9.94 -1.19 24.94
N ARG A 17 11.21 -0.78 24.75
CA ARG A 17 11.60 0.10 23.63
C ARG A 17 11.32 -0.51 22.26
N ILE A 18 11.63 -1.79 22.07
CA ILE A 18 11.29 -2.51 20.84
C ILE A 18 9.77 -2.59 20.67
N GLY A 19 9.03 -2.80 21.77
CA GLY A 19 7.57 -2.76 21.75
C GLY A 19 7.01 -1.41 21.29
N ILE A 20 7.60 -0.29 21.71
CA ILE A 20 7.22 1.05 21.25
C ILE A 20 7.49 1.21 19.74
N TRP A 21 8.68 0.83 19.27
CA TRP A 21 9.02 0.90 17.84
C TRP A 21 8.09 0.04 16.99
N LEU A 22 7.78 -1.18 17.46
CA LEU A 22 6.85 -2.08 16.81
C LEU A 22 5.43 -1.50 16.79
N GLY A 23 4.97 -0.92 17.91
CA GLY A 23 3.67 -0.24 17.99
C GLY A 23 3.55 0.94 17.03
N VAL A 24 4.62 1.74 16.89
CA VAL A 24 4.68 2.82 15.89
C VAL A 24 4.62 2.26 14.48
N ALA A 25 5.40 1.22 14.16
CA ALA A 25 5.40 0.60 12.83
C ALA A 25 4.03 0.02 12.45
N PHE A 26 3.41 -0.75 13.35
CA PHE A 26 2.05 -1.28 13.13
C PHE A 26 1.00 -0.17 13.05
N GLY A 27 1.11 0.87 13.88
CA GLY A 27 0.21 2.02 13.82
C GLY A 27 0.29 2.76 12.48
N LEU A 28 1.51 3.00 11.98
CA LEU A 28 1.73 3.60 10.67
C LEU A 28 1.18 2.72 9.55
N CYS A 29 1.47 1.40 9.55
CA CYS A 29 0.89 0.46 8.58
C CYS A 29 -0.63 0.50 8.60
N PHE A 30 -1.25 0.44 9.78
CA PHE A 30 -2.69 0.42 9.90
C PHE A 30 -3.33 1.70 9.38
N VAL A 31 -2.84 2.88 9.80
CA VAL A 31 -3.40 4.17 9.36
C VAL A 31 -3.23 4.35 7.85
N THR A 32 -2.04 4.06 7.31
CA THR A 32 -1.80 4.20 5.87
C THR A 32 -2.55 3.15 5.03
N GLY A 33 -2.73 1.93 5.56
CA GLY A 33 -3.51 0.87 4.92
C GLY A 33 -5.01 1.21 4.90
N LEU A 34 -5.54 1.70 6.02
CA LEU A 34 -6.92 2.18 6.13
C LEU A 34 -7.18 3.35 5.18
N LEU A 35 -6.22 4.28 5.10
CA LEU A 35 -6.27 5.39 4.15
C LEU A 35 -6.27 4.88 2.70
N SER A 36 -5.37 3.95 2.36
CA SER A 36 -5.33 3.32 1.04
C SER A 36 -6.64 2.61 0.68
N HIS A 37 -7.28 1.98 1.67
CA HIS A 37 -8.61 1.37 1.52
C HIS A 37 -9.70 2.42 1.27
N TYR A 38 -9.77 3.50 2.06
CA TYR A 38 -10.76 4.56 1.86
C TYR A 38 -10.58 5.32 0.55
N ILE A 39 -9.37 5.41 0.00
CA ILE A 39 -9.19 6.02 -1.33
C ILE A 39 -9.78 5.13 -2.44
N GLN A 40 -9.71 3.81 -2.29
CA GLN A 40 -10.27 2.84 -3.24
C GLN A 40 -11.78 2.62 -3.04
N HIS A 41 -12.24 2.73 -1.80
CA HIS A 41 -13.62 2.52 -1.36
C HIS A 41 -14.06 3.68 -0.45
N PRO A 42 -14.24 4.89 -1.01
CA PRO A 42 -14.51 6.09 -0.22
C PRO A 42 -15.89 5.99 0.46
N PRO A 43 -15.96 6.05 1.79
CA PRO A 43 -17.23 6.31 2.46
C PRO A 43 -17.70 7.73 2.14
N GLY A 44 -19.01 8.00 2.26
CA GLY A 44 -19.59 9.27 1.82
C GLY A 44 -19.05 10.55 2.50
N TRP A 45 -18.36 10.43 3.63
CA TRP A 45 -17.71 11.53 4.34
C TRP A 45 -16.23 11.73 3.97
N PHE A 46 -15.64 10.80 3.23
CA PHE A 46 -14.20 10.80 2.94
C PHE A 46 -13.90 11.50 1.61
N ALA A 47 -13.04 12.51 1.68
CA ALA A 47 -12.52 13.20 0.52
C ALA A 47 -11.00 13.07 0.48
N TRP A 48 -10.47 12.70 -0.69
CA TRP A 48 -9.03 12.58 -0.91
C TRP A 48 -8.55 13.68 -1.85
N PRO A 49 -7.49 14.44 -1.50
CA PRO A 49 -7.05 15.58 -2.30
C PRO A 49 -6.24 15.15 -3.53
N THR A 50 -6.31 15.96 -4.58
CA THR A 50 -5.49 15.79 -5.80
C THR A 50 -4.05 16.31 -5.63
N ARG A 51 -3.76 17.02 -4.53
CA ARG A 51 -2.45 17.62 -4.24
C ARG A 51 -1.96 17.27 -2.84
N PRO A 52 -0.64 17.12 -2.64
CA PRO A 52 0.40 17.08 -3.67
C PRO A 52 0.23 15.88 -4.62
N VAL A 53 0.66 16.00 -5.89
CA VAL A 53 0.37 14.99 -6.93
C VAL A 53 0.87 13.57 -6.59
N GLY A 54 1.91 13.49 -5.76
CA GLY A 54 2.47 12.23 -5.27
C GLY A 54 2.03 11.84 -3.85
N LEU A 55 0.96 12.41 -3.29
CA LEU A 55 0.56 12.13 -1.91
C LEU A 55 0.30 10.64 -1.68
N TYR A 56 -0.45 9.98 -2.56
CA TYR A 56 -0.70 8.54 -2.46
C TYR A 56 0.59 7.71 -2.53
N ARG A 57 1.56 8.10 -3.38
CA ARG A 57 2.89 7.47 -3.43
C ARG A 57 3.60 7.53 -2.08
N ILE A 58 3.51 8.68 -1.39
CA ILE A 58 4.11 8.87 -0.07
C ILE A 58 3.44 7.97 0.96
N THR A 59 2.11 8.00 1.06
CA THR A 59 1.37 7.21 2.05
C THR A 59 1.57 5.71 1.84
N GLN A 60 1.59 5.26 0.58
CA GLN A 60 1.87 3.88 0.24
C GLN A 60 3.33 3.49 0.55
N GLY A 61 4.28 4.39 0.32
CA GLY A 61 5.69 4.18 0.72
C GLY A 61 5.86 4.05 2.22
N VAL A 62 5.17 4.88 3.01
CA VAL A 62 5.16 4.77 4.47
C VAL A 62 4.57 3.44 4.92
N HIS A 63 3.49 2.97 4.29
CA HIS A 63 2.88 1.68 4.57
C HIS A 63 3.88 0.52 4.42
N VAL A 64 4.53 0.45 3.25
CA VAL A 64 5.48 -0.62 2.91
C VAL A 64 6.73 -0.54 3.78
N ALA A 65 7.32 0.65 3.93
CA ALA A 65 8.52 0.84 4.74
C ALA A 65 8.26 0.47 6.21
N SER A 66 7.10 0.84 6.76
CA SER A 66 6.74 0.49 8.13
C SER A 66 6.53 -1.02 8.30
N GLY A 67 5.93 -1.68 7.30
CA GLY A 67 5.73 -3.14 7.30
C GLY A 67 7.06 -3.88 7.25
N VAL A 68 7.97 -3.45 6.37
CA VAL A 68 9.32 -4.03 6.28
C VAL A 68 10.10 -3.79 7.57
N ALA A 69 10.04 -2.60 8.16
CA ALA A 69 10.70 -2.30 9.43
C ALA A 69 10.16 -3.17 10.58
N ALA A 70 8.87 -3.49 10.57
CA ALA A 70 8.23 -4.31 11.59
C ALA A 70 8.75 -5.76 11.62
N ILE A 71 9.30 -6.29 10.52
CA ILE A 71 9.82 -7.67 10.46
C ILE A 71 10.96 -7.91 11.47
N PRO A 72 12.12 -7.23 11.37
CA PRO A 72 13.20 -7.42 12.35
C PRO A 72 12.82 -6.97 13.76
N LEU A 73 11.94 -5.97 13.89
CA LEU A 73 11.42 -5.54 15.19
C LEU A 73 10.59 -6.64 15.87
N LEU A 74 9.71 -7.31 15.12
CA LEU A 74 8.89 -8.41 15.62
C LEU A 74 9.78 -9.61 15.98
N LEU A 75 10.75 -9.97 15.13
CA LEU A 75 11.71 -11.03 15.43
C LEU A 75 12.51 -10.75 16.70
N ALA A 76 13.01 -9.51 16.87
CA ALA A 76 13.69 -9.11 18.08
C ALA A 76 12.76 -9.16 19.30
N LYS A 77 11.50 -8.72 19.16
CA LYS A 77 10.50 -8.81 20.23
C LYS A 77 10.23 -10.27 20.62
N LEU A 78 10.00 -11.14 19.65
CA LEU A 78 9.81 -12.58 19.85
C LEU A 78 11.01 -13.21 20.54
N TRP A 79 12.22 -12.88 20.13
CA TRP A 79 13.45 -13.34 20.79
C TRP A 79 13.50 -12.95 22.27
N THR A 80 13.13 -11.70 22.62
CA THR A 80 13.12 -11.24 24.02
C THR A 80 12.10 -11.95 24.91
N VAL A 81 11.01 -12.46 24.33
CA VAL A 81 9.91 -13.09 25.08
C VAL A 81 9.85 -14.60 24.90
N TYR A 82 10.65 -15.18 24.00
CA TYR A 82 10.66 -16.59 23.65
C TYR A 82 10.74 -17.53 24.86
N PRO A 83 11.63 -17.33 25.85
CA PRO A 83 11.70 -18.20 27.02
C PRO A 83 10.38 -18.25 27.80
N LYS A 84 9.67 -17.11 27.89
CA LYS A 84 8.41 -16.97 28.63
C LYS A 84 7.26 -17.74 28.00
N LEU A 85 7.35 -18.07 26.71
CA LEU A 85 6.33 -18.87 26.03
C LEU A 85 6.27 -20.30 26.56
N PHE A 86 7.39 -20.82 27.06
CA PHE A 86 7.53 -22.21 27.52
C PHE A 86 7.59 -22.38 29.04
N GLU A 87 7.44 -21.29 29.81
CA GLU A 87 7.35 -21.35 31.26
C GLU A 87 6.16 -22.22 31.72
N ARG A 88 6.41 -23.11 32.70
CA ARG A 88 5.40 -23.98 33.31
C ARG A 88 5.04 -23.48 34.72
N PRO A 89 3.77 -23.59 35.17
CA PRO A 89 2.61 -24.12 34.43
C PRO A 89 2.17 -23.18 33.30
N LEU A 90 1.73 -23.75 32.17
CA LEU A 90 1.35 -23.00 30.97
C LEU A 90 0.14 -22.08 31.21
N VAL A 91 -0.77 -22.48 32.08
CA VAL A 91 -1.93 -21.71 32.52
C VAL A 91 -1.95 -21.71 34.04
N LYS A 92 -1.98 -20.51 34.62
CA LYS A 92 -1.98 -20.26 36.08
C LYS A 92 -3.38 -19.93 36.60
N SER A 93 -4.22 -19.34 35.74
CA SER A 93 -5.58 -18.91 36.05
C SER A 93 -6.35 -18.63 34.75
N VAL A 94 -7.67 -18.46 34.82
CA VAL A 94 -8.50 -18.05 33.66
C VAL A 94 -8.06 -16.70 33.09
N PRO A 95 -7.82 -15.64 33.89
CA PRO A 95 -7.25 -14.40 33.37
C PRO A 95 -5.89 -14.59 32.68
N HIS A 96 -5.02 -15.45 33.22
CA HIS A 96 -3.75 -15.76 32.58
C HIS A 96 -3.92 -16.50 31.25
N ALA A 97 -4.91 -17.40 31.15
CA ALA A 97 -5.24 -18.08 29.90
C ALA A 97 -5.73 -17.08 28.83
N LEU A 98 -6.61 -16.14 29.21
CA LEU A 98 -7.11 -15.09 28.33
C LEU A 98 -5.99 -14.14 27.87
N GLU A 99 -5.08 -13.78 28.76
CA GLU A 99 -3.87 -13.00 28.43
C GLU A 99 -2.99 -13.74 27.42
N ARG A 100 -2.73 -15.04 27.61
CA ARG A 100 -1.94 -15.84 26.66
C ARG A 100 -2.66 -16.01 25.33
N GLY A 101 -3.99 -16.19 25.35
CA GLY A 101 -4.82 -16.27 24.16
C GLY A 101 -4.77 -14.98 23.33
N SER A 102 -4.85 -13.81 23.96
CA SER A 102 -4.77 -12.53 23.24
C SER A 102 -3.38 -12.30 22.62
N ILE A 103 -2.30 -12.75 23.29
CA ILE A 103 -0.95 -12.74 22.71
C ILE A 103 -0.87 -13.66 21.49
N LEU A 104 -1.46 -14.86 21.55
CA LEU A 104 -1.47 -15.78 20.40
C LEU A 104 -2.20 -15.17 19.20
N VAL A 105 -3.34 -14.52 19.42
CA VAL A 105 -4.08 -13.80 18.37
C VAL A 105 -3.22 -12.68 17.78
N LEU A 106 -2.58 -11.86 18.63
CA LEU A 106 -1.69 -10.80 18.17
C LEU A 106 -0.54 -11.35 17.33
N LEU A 107 0.13 -12.41 17.78
CA LEU A 107 1.23 -13.03 17.04
C LEU A 107 0.77 -13.61 15.70
N GLY A 108 -0.36 -14.31 15.68
CA GLY A 108 -0.92 -14.88 14.45
C GLY A 108 -1.31 -13.80 13.45
N ALA A 109 -2.01 -12.76 13.90
CA ALA A 109 -2.40 -11.64 13.06
C ALA A 109 -1.18 -10.85 12.57
N SER A 110 -0.22 -10.51 13.44
CA SER A 110 1.03 -9.85 13.05
C SER A 110 1.83 -10.66 12.03
N PHE A 111 1.93 -11.99 12.22
CA PHE A 111 2.59 -12.86 11.25
C PHE A 111 1.86 -12.85 9.90
N PHE A 112 0.54 -13.00 9.91
CA PHE A 112 -0.28 -12.95 8.70
C PHE A 112 -0.09 -11.63 7.94
N GLU A 113 -0.21 -10.49 8.61
CA GLU A 113 -0.04 -9.15 8.01
C GLU A 113 1.33 -9.01 7.34
N LEU A 114 2.41 -9.32 8.06
CA LEU A 114 3.77 -9.12 7.54
C LEU A 114 4.10 -10.09 6.40
N VAL A 115 3.69 -11.35 6.50
CA VAL A 115 3.93 -12.34 5.45
C VAL A 115 3.12 -11.99 4.22
N THR A 116 1.81 -11.80 4.36
CA THR A 116 0.95 -11.50 3.20
C THR A 116 1.33 -10.17 2.54
N GLY A 117 1.68 -9.15 3.32
CA GLY A 117 2.17 -7.87 2.81
C GLY A 117 3.50 -7.99 2.05
N LEU A 118 4.45 -8.78 2.54
CA LEU A 118 5.74 -9.02 1.86
C LEU A 118 5.55 -9.77 0.53
N PHE A 119 4.69 -10.78 0.52
CA PHE A 119 4.37 -11.55 -0.68
C PHE A 119 3.59 -10.70 -1.71
N ASN A 120 2.67 -9.85 -1.25
CA ASN A 120 2.02 -8.84 -2.10
C ASN A 120 3.04 -7.87 -2.72
N ALA A 121 4.04 -7.41 -1.96
CA ALA A 121 5.09 -6.53 -2.48
C ALA A 121 6.01 -7.19 -3.53
N THR A 122 6.11 -8.52 -3.49
CA THR A 122 6.87 -9.32 -4.47
C THR A 122 5.97 -9.92 -5.56
N GLN A 123 4.67 -9.62 -5.55
CA GLN A 123 3.65 -10.19 -6.45
C GLN A 123 3.62 -11.72 -6.48
N ASN A 124 4.06 -12.35 -5.40
CA ASN A 124 4.06 -13.78 -5.26
C ASN A 124 2.85 -14.15 -4.40
N TYR A 125 1.85 -14.83 -4.96
CA TYR A 125 0.64 -15.21 -4.24
C TYR A 125 0.52 -16.74 -4.23
N PRO A 126 1.16 -17.43 -3.26
CA PRO A 126 1.07 -18.89 -3.15
C PRO A 126 -0.30 -19.38 -2.65
N TRP A 127 -1.29 -18.50 -2.55
CA TRP A 127 -2.62 -18.77 -2.03
C TRP A 127 -3.71 -18.43 -3.05
N GLN A 128 -4.92 -18.94 -2.82
CA GLN A 128 -6.07 -18.78 -3.72
C GLN A 128 -7.08 -17.73 -3.23
N PHE A 129 -6.92 -17.19 -2.02
CA PHE A 129 -7.80 -16.15 -1.51
C PHE A 129 -7.44 -14.78 -2.08
N PHE A 130 -8.43 -13.88 -2.16
CA PHE A 130 -8.17 -12.51 -2.57
C PHE A 130 -7.51 -11.73 -1.43
N PHE A 131 -6.28 -11.29 -1.65
CA PHE A 131 -5.42 -10.68 -0.63
C PHE A 131 -6.04 -9.44 0.06
N PRO A 132 -6.55 -8.41 -0.66
CA PRO A 132 -6.89 -7.13 -0.03
C PRO A 132 -7.98 -7.21 1.05
N PRO A 133 -9.11 -7.94 0.86
CA PRO A 133 -10.12 -8.08 1.92
C PRO A 133 -9.61 -8.87 3.13
N ALA A 134 -8.81 -9.92 2.91
CA ALA A 134 -8.28 -10.73 3.99
C ALA A 134 -7.28 -9.93 4.84
N HIS A 135 -6.34 -9.23 4.18
CA HIS A 135 -5.37 -8.34 4.82
C HIS A 135 -6.08 -7.20 5.56
N TYR A 136 -7.09 -6.57 4.96
CA TYR A 136 -7.89 -5.54 5.65
C TYR A 136 -8.58 -6.06 6.93
N ALA A 137 -9.20 -7.24 6.86
CA ALA A 137 -9.90 -7.83 8.00
C ALA A 137 -8.93 -8.21 9.13
N VAL A 138 -7.80 -8.84 8.80
CA VAL A 138 -6.81 -9.26 9.79
C VAL A 138 -6.06 -8.05 10.38
N ALA A 139 -5.91 -6.94 9.65
CA ALA A 139 -5.35 -5.70 10.19
C ALA A 139 -6.16 -5.16 11.38
N TRP A 140 -7.50 -5.23 11.31
CA TRP A 140 -8.37 -4.86 12.44
C TRP A 140 -8.21 -5.81 13.64
N ILE A 141 -8.05 -7.11 13.38
CA ILE A 141 -7.77 -8.11 14.43
C ILE A 141 -6.41 -7.82 15.08
N ALA A 142 -5.38 -7.53 14.28
CA ALA A 142 -4.04 -7.22 14.76
C ALA A 142 -4.03 -5.98 15.65
N VAL A 143 -4.66 -4.88 15.21
CA VAL A 143 -4.73 -3.64 16.00
C VAL A 143 -5.58 -3.81 17.25
N GLY A 144 -6.74 -4.47 17.16
CA GLY A 144 -7.56 -4.78 18.33
C GLY A 144 -6.79 -5.60 19.37
N ALA A 145 -6.10 -6.65 18.93
CA ALA A 145 -5.27 -7.49 19.80
C ALA A 145 -4.07 -6.70 20.38
N LEU A 146 -3.46 -5.80 19.61
CA LEU A 146 -2.39 -4.91 20.09
C LEU A 146 -2.88 -3.96 21.17
N LEU A 147 -4.06 -3.35 21.00
CA LEU A 147 -4.66 -2.46 22.01
C LEU A 147 -4.98 -3.22 23.29
N VAL A 148 -5.55 -4.42 23.19
CA VAL A 148 -5.79 -5.31 24.34
C VAL A 148 -4.46 -5.66 25.02
N HIS A 149 -3.43 -6.02 24.25
CA HIS A 149 -2.10 -6.32 24.79
C HIS A 149 -1.50 -5.14 25.55
N ILE A 150 -1.59 -3.92 24.98
CA ILE A 150 -1.12 -2.70 25.63
C ILE A 150 -1.92 -2.45 26.92
N ALA A 151 -3.25 -2.54 26.89
CA ALA A 151 -4.11 -2.32 28.05
C ALA A 151 -3.78 -3.28 29.21
N VAL A 152 -3.58 -4.57 28.92
CA VAL A 152 -3.20 -5.58 29.91
C VAL A 152 -1.81 -5.32 30.50
N LYS A 153 -0.86 -4.82 29.71
CA LYS A 153 0.51 -4.54 30.16
C LYS A 153 0.71 -3.16 30.78
N LEU A 154 -0.19 -2.22 30.55
CA LEU A 154 -0.08 -0.83 31.01
C LEU A 154 0.17 -0.71 32.53
N PRO A 155 -0.50 -1.47 33.41
CA PRO A 155 -0.23 -1.39 34.85
C PRO A 155 1.20 -1.81 35.21
N LEU A 156 1.75 -2.82 34.54
CA LEU A 156 3.11 -3.33 34.76
C LEU A 156 4.18 -2.35 34.25
N MET A 157 3.84 -1.49 33.29
CA MET A 157 4.73 -0.45 32.76
C MET A 157 4.78 0.80 33.65
N ARG A 158 3.77 1.02 34.49
CA ARG A 158 3.67 2.18 35.39
C ARG A 158 4.39 1.97 36.72
N THR A 159 4.65 0.72 37.09
CA THR A 159 5.46 0.40 38.28
C THR A 159 6.93 0.76 38.02
N PRO A 160 7.58 1.59 38.84
CA PRO A 160 9.00 1.91 38.69
C PRO A 160 9.82 0.61 38.76
N ALA A 161 10.53 0.28 37.69
CA ALA A 161 11.45 -0.84 37.71
C ALA A 161 12.69 -0.49 38.54
N GLU A 162 13.03 -1.29 39.55
CA GLU A 162 14.33 -1.21 40.20
C GLU A 162 15.44 -1.34 39.15
N GLU A 163 16.32 -0.34 39.10
CA GLU A 163 17.34 -0.23 38.08
C GLU A 163 18.50 -1.20 38.37
N VAL A 164 18.34 -2.47 38.00
CA VAL A 164 19.47 -3.42 38.05
C VAL A 164 20.47 -3.03 36.97
N ARG A 165 21.48 -2.23 37.35
CA ARG A 165 22.67 -1.88 36.56
C ARG A 165 23.56 -3.11 36.36
N ARG A 166 23.15 -4.01 35.47
CA ARG A 166 24.06 -4.97 34.83
C ARG A 166 23.99 -4.82 33.30
N GLY A 167 25.12 -4.38 32.74
CA GLY A 167 25.46 -4.40 31.30
C GLY A 167 24.78 -3.34 30.42
N THR A 168 25.26 -2.10 30.42
CA THR A 168 24.81 -1.02 29.49
C THR A 168 25.22 -1.29 28.04
N LEU A 169 26.39 -1.89 27.81
CA LEU A 169 26.95 -2.17 26.48
C LEU A 169 26.13 -3.20 25.68
N SER A 170 25.57 -4.24 26.31
CA SER A 170 24.77 -5.24 25.58
C SER A 170 23.38 -4.74 25.20
N ARG A 171 22.79 -3.84 26.00
CA ARG A 171 21.48 -3.24 25.72
C ARG A 171 21.55 -2.26 24.56
N ARG A 172 22.54 -1.36 24.60
CA ARG A 172 22.80 -0.40 23.51
C ARG A 172 23.16 -1.15 22.22
N GLY A 173 24.01 -2.18 22.32
CA GLY A 173 24.34 -3.05 21.20
C GLY A 173 23.11 -3.69 20.56
N PHE A 174 22.23 -4.32 21.35
CA PHE A 174 21.02 -4.96 20.82
C PHE A 174 20.04 -3.97 20.17
N LEU A 175 19.82 -2.81 20.78
CA LEU A 175 18.94 -1.79 20.18
C LEU A 175 19.52 -1.21 18.89
N LEU A 176 20.84 -0.99 18.85
CA LEU A 176 21.53 -0.53 17.64
C LEU A 176 21.50 -1.59 16.53
N THR A 177 21.69 -2.88 16.85
CA THR A 177 21.63 -3.94 15.84
C THR A 177 20.21 -4.15 15.33
N THR A 178 19.19 -4.15 16.20
CA THR A 178 17.79 -4.27 15.78
C THR A 178 17.36 -3.05 14.95
N GLY A 179 17.64 -1.84 15.41
CA GLY A 179 17.32 -0.61 14.66
C GLY A 179 18.08 -0.53 13.34
N GLY A 180 19.36 -0.92 13.35
CA GLY A 180 20.18 -1.02 12.15
C GLY A 180 19.65 -2.06 11.16
N ALA A 181 19.25 -3.24 11.63
CA ALA A 181 18.64 -4.27 10.79
C ALA A 181 17.32 -3.80 10.16
N ALA A 182 16.46 -3.11 10.93
CA ALA A 182 15.24 -2.49 10.42
C ALA A 182 15.55 -1.44 9.35
N ALA A 183 16.51 -0.54 9.61
CA ALA A 183 16.93 0.48 8.66
C ALA A 183 17.50 -0.14 7.37
N VAL A 184 18.37 -1.14 7.48
CA VAL A 184 18.93 -1.87 6.33
C VAL A 184 17.84 -2.58 5.53
N ALA A 185 16.90 -3.26 6.19
CA ALA A 185 15.80 -3.95 5.52
C ALA A 185 14.93 -2.96 4.71
N VAL A 186 14.60 -1.80 5.32
CA VAL A 186 13.87 -0.74 4.62
C VAL A 186 14.69 -0.19 3.46
N LEU A 187 15.96 0.18 3.66
CA LEU A 187 16.82 0.73 2.61
C LEU A 187 17.03 -0.25 1.45
N ALA A 188 17.10 -1.55 1.73
CA ALA A 188 17.25 -2.57 0.71
C ALA A 188 16.01 -2.73 -0.19
N THR A 189 14.82 -2.29 0.27
CA THR A 189 13.53 -2.58 -0.40
C THR A 189 12.78 -1.33 -0.88
N VAL A 190 12.93 -0.20 -0.19
CA VAL A 190 12.11 1.02 -0.37
C VAL A 190 12.27 1.70 -1.73
N GLY A 191 13.34 1.41 -2.48
CA GLY A 191 13.60 1.97 -3.80
C GLY A 191 12.55 1.60 -4.86
N GLY A 192 11.72 0.59 -4.59
CA GLY A 192 10.52 0.33 -5.38
C GLY A 192 9.49 1.46 -5.25
N THR A 193 9.33 2.04 -4.05
CA THR A 193 8.37 3.14 -3.81
C THR A 193 8.99 4.52 -3.96
N VAL A 194 10.26 4.67 -3.58
CA VAL A 194 10.99 5.95 -3.56
C VAL A 194 12.05 5.96 -4.65
N PRO A 195 11.79 6.58 -5.82
CA PRO A 195 12.65 6.42 -6.99
C PRO A 195 14.11 6.83 -6.79
N TRP A 196 14.39 7.85 -5.97
CA TRP A 196 15.77 8.30 -5.71
C TRP A 196 16.58 7.36 -4.82
N LEU A 197 15.93 6.39 -4.15
CA LEU A 197 16.62 5.35 -3.35
C LEU A 197 16.86 4.05 -4.15
N ARG A 198 16.44 3.99 -5.42
CA ARG A 198 16.56 2.78 -6.25
C ARG A 198 18.00 2.27 -6.37
N SER A 199 18.98 3.15 -6.42
CA SER A 199 20.40 2.80 -6.53
C SER A 199 20.97 2.06 -5.31
N VAL A 200 20.33 2.19 -4.14
CA VAL A 200 20.75 1.53 -2.90
C VAL A 200 19.82 0.38 -2.49
N SER A 201 18.66 0.25 -3.14
CA SER A 201 17.65 -0.79 -2.86
C SER A 201 17.84 -2.04 -3.72
N VAL A 202 18.84 -2.85 -3.35
CA VAL A 202 19.26 -4.07 -4.04
C VAL A 202 18.16 -5.14 -4.13
N LEU A 203 17.16 -5.11 -3.24
CA LEU A 203 16.04 -6.06 -3.21
C LEU A 203 14.75 -5.49 -3.82
N SER A 204 14.79 -4.30 -4.45
CA SER A 204 13.63 -3.77 -5.17
C SER A 204 13.50 -4.42 -6.54
N SER A 205 12.33 -4.99 -6.86
CA SER A 205 12.13 -5.92 -7.97
C SER A 205 11.82 -5.27 -9.34
N ARG A 206 11.98 -3.96 -9.51
CA ARG A 206 11.52 -3.28 -10.75
C ARG A 206 12.54 -2.36 -11.41
N SER A 207 12.58 -2.46 -12.74
CA SER A 207 13.41 -1.67 -13.65
C SER A 207 12.96 -0.20 -13.74
N ALA A 208 13.73 0.63 -14.45
CA ALA A 208 13.42 2.06 -14.62
C ALA A 208 12.20 2.35 -15.51
N ALA A 209 11.76 1.38 -16.33
CA ALA A 209 10.62 1.54 -17.23
C ALA A 209 9.28 1.50 -16.48
N LEU A 210 8.25 2.14 -17.04
CA LEU A 210 6.90 2.11 -16.49
C LEU A 210 6.37 0.67 -16.45
N PRO A 211 6.09 0.09 -15.27
CA PRO A 211 5.72 -1.31 -15.21
C PRO A 211 4.29 -1.62 -15.70
N VAL A 212 4.10 -2.83 -16.23
CA VAL A 212 2.79 -3.36 -16.63
C VAL A 212 2.29 -4.35 -15.58
N ASN A 213 1.27 -3.96 -14.80
CA ASN A 213 0.64 -4.84 -13.80
C ASN A 213 -0.45 -5.76 -14.34
N ARG A 214 -1.12 -5.34 -15.41
CA ARG A 214 -2.22 -6.05 -16.07
C ARG A 214 -1.99 -5.89 -17.56
N THR A 215 -1.63 -6.98 -18.23
CA THR A 215 -1.41 -7.00 -19.68
C THR A 215 -2.76 -7.00 -20.40
N ALA A 216 -2.76 -6.54 -21.65
CA ALA A 216 -3.93 -6.55 -22.50
C ALA A 216 -4.43 -7.99 -22.73
N ALA A 217 -3.49 -8.92 -22.95
CA ALA A 217 -3.80 -10.35 -23.05
C ALA A 217 -4.52 -10.89 -21.80
N ALA A 218 -4.05 -10.55 -20.59
CA ALA A 218 -4.69 -10.99 -19.35
C ALA A 218 -6.07 -10.36 -19.14
N ALA A 219 -6.30 -9.15 -19.67
CA ALA A 219 -7.59 -8.45 -19.66
C ALA A 219 -8.53 -8.87 -20.81
N GLY A 220 -8.09 -9.77 -21.70
CA GLY A 220 -8.85 -10.16 -22.88
C GLY A 220 -8.98 -9.06 -23.94
N VAL A 221 -8.08 -8.07 -23.91
CA VAL A 221 -7.99 -6.98 -24.88
C VAL A 221 -6.88 -7.32 -25.88
N SER A 222 -7.25 -7.62 -27.13
CA SER A 222 -6.29 -8.07 -28.15
C SER A 222 -5.95 -6.97 -29.16
N ILE A 223 -6.95 -6.28 -29.71
CA ILE A 223 -6.81 -5.20 -30.69
C ILE A 223 -7.86 -4.14 -30.42
N VAL A 224 -7.47 -2.88 -30.63
CA VAL A 224 -8.39 -1.74 -30.71
C VAL A 224 -8.30 -1.19 -32.12
N ASP A 225 -9.38 -1.31 -32.88
CA ASP A 225 -9.45 -0.85 -34.27
C ASP A 225 -10.08 0.54 -34.40
N SER A 226 -10.18 1.03 -35.63
CA SER A 226 -10.70 2.38 -35.96
C SER A 226 -12.19 2.56 -35.66
N SER A 227 -12.93 1.51 -35.32
CA SER A 227 -14.33 1.56 -34.89
C SER A 227 -14.48 1.91 -33.40
N TRP A 228 -13.40 1.82 -32.61
CA TRP A 228 -13.44 2.19 -31.19
C TRP A 228 -13.91 3.64 -31.01
N ARG A 229 -14.75 3.86 -29.99
CA ARG A 229 -15.23 5.20 -29.61
C ARG A 229 -15.23 5.33 -28.10
N LEU A 230 -14.84 6.51 -27.61
CA LEU A 230 -15.08 6.94 -26.23
C LEU A 230 -16.48 7.53 -26.12
N ALA A 231 -17.30 7.01 -25.22
CA ALA A 231 -18.58 7.61 -24.84
C ALA A 231 -18.39 8.57 -23.66
N VAL A 232 -18.90 9.80 -23.77
CA VAL A 232 -18.95 10.78 -22.67
C VAL A 232 -20.34 11.41 -22.68
N GLY A 233 -21.17 11.06 -21.70
CA GLY A 233 -22.61 11.34 -21.77
C GLY A 233 -23.21 10.78 -23.07
N ASP A 234 -23.94 11.61 -23.81
CA ASP A 234 -24.52 11.24 -25.11
C ASP A 234 -23.56 11.43 -26.30
N ARG A 235 -22.39 12.04 -26.09
CA ARG A 235 -21.38 12.24 -27.14
C ARG A 235 -20.49 11.02 -27.27
N ARG A 236 -20.03 10.78 -28.51
CA ARG A 236 -19.04 9.77 -28.84
C ARG A 236 -17.88 10.43 -29.57
N PHE A 237 -16.66 10.08 -29.18
CA PHE A 237 -15.43 10.58 -29.79
C PHE A 237 -14.65 9.41 -30.38
N SER A 238 -14.23 9.54 -31.63
CA SER A 238 -13.18 8.71 -32.23
C SER A 238 -11.81 9.08 -31.69
N LEU A 239 -10.83 8.20 -31.89
CA LEU A 239 -9.44 8.48 -31.51
C LEU A 239 -8.91 9.74 -32.23
N ALA A 240 -9.18 9.87 -33.53
CA ALA A 240 -8.76 11.04 -34.30
C ALA A 240 -9.38 12.36 -33.80
N GLU A 241 -10.64 12.33 -33.36
CA GLU A 241 -11.26 13.50 -32.73
C GLU A 241 -10.60 13.84 -31.38
N LEU A 242 -10.28 12.83 -30.55
CA LEU A 242 -9.58 13.05 -29.28
C LEU A 242 -8.17 13.63 -29.49
N GLU A 243 -7.46 13.19 -30.52
CA GLU A 243 -6.13 13.70 -30.89
C GLU A 243 -6.18 15.15 -31.40
N ALA A 244 -7.29 15.55 -32.02
CA ALA A 244 -7.50 16.91 -32.51
C ALA A 244 -7.93 17.91 -31.42
N LEU A 245 -8.37 17.43 -30.25
CA LEU A 245 -8.69 18.30 -29.11
C LEU A 245 -7.42 18.90 -28.48
N PRO A 246 -7.54 20.03 -27.75
CA PRO A 246 -6.41 20.58 -26.99
C PRO A 246 -5.80 19.55 -26.03
N GLN A 247 -4.50 19.31 -26.19
CA GLN A 247 -3.75 18.35 -25.37
C GLN A 247 -3.10 19.04 -24.16
N THR A 248 -3.08 18.35 -23.03
CA THR A 248 -2.35 18.74 -21.81
C THR A 248 -1.30 17.69 -21.48
N THR A 249 -0.12 18.13 -21.07
CA THR A 249 0.98 17.27 -20.64
C THR A 249 1.25 17.44 -19.16
N ALA A 250 1.40 16.34 -18.42
CA ALA A 250 1.68 16.33 -16.99
C ALA A 250 2.61 15.19 -16.59
N GLU A 251 3.57 15.47 -15.70
CA GLU A 251 4.36 14.43 -15.05
C GLU A 251 3.60 13.90 -13.82
N LEU A 252 3.18 12.63 -13.88
CA LEU A 252 2.38 12.00 -12.81
C LEU A 252 2.91 10.61 -12.47
N PRO A 253 2.98 10.25 -11.18
CA PRO A 253 3.36 8.90 -10.80
C PRO A 253 2.18 7.94 -10.89
N ILE A 254 2.46 6.71 -11.34
CA ILE A 254 1.66 5.54 -10.97
C ILE A 254 2.25 4.98 -9.69
N ALA A 255 1.45 4.92 -8.63
CA ALA A 255 1.81 4.28 -7.37
C ALA A 255 0.85 3.12 -7.09
N CYS A 256 1.39 1.92 -6.93
CA CYS A 256 0.61 0.71 -6.79
C CYS A 256 0.45 0.29 -5.33
N VAL A 257 -0.68 -0.35 -5.02
CA VAL A 257 -0.95 -1.01 -3.72
C VAL A 257 0.06 -2.11 -3.39
N GLU A 258 0.78 -2.63 -4.40
CA GLU A 258 1.90 -3.57 -4.25
C GLU A 258 3.19 -2.89 -3.76
N GLY A 259 3.20 -1.56 -3.60
CA GLY A 259 4.33 -0.86 -2.99
C GLY A 259 5.41 -0.36 -3.95
N TRP A 260 5.21 -0.46 -5.27
CA TRP A 260 6.08 0.17 -6.24
C TRP A 260 5.47 1.47 -6.79
N SER A 261 6.32 2.38 -7.27
CA SER A 261 5.87 3.55 -8.03
C SER A 261 6.83 3.93 -9.16
N ALA A 262 6.29 4.52 -10.22
CA ALA A 262 7.05 5.02 -11.35
C ALA A 262 6.41 6.32 -11.87
N ALA A 263 7.23 7.34 -12.12
CA ALA A 263 6.82 8.57 -12.78
C ALA A 263 6.91 8.40 -14.29
N ALA A 264 6.00 9.05 -15.01
CA ALA A 264 6.01 9.16 -16.45
C ALA A 264 5.40 10.49 -16.86
N THR A 265 5.68 10.91 -18.10
CA THR A 265 5.06 12.09 -18.71
C THR A 265 3.84 11.66 -19.51
N TRP A 266 2.67 12.16 -19.14
CA TRP A 266 1.41 11.80 -19.75
C TRP A 266 0.89 12.94 -20.60
N THR A 267 0.43 12.65 -21.81
CA THR A 267 -0.24 13.64 -22.67
C THR A 267 -1.61 13.12 -23.09
N GLY A 268 -2.63 13.98 -22.98
CA GLY A 268 -3.99 13.66 -23.36
C GLY A 268 -4.96 14.82 -23.14
N VAL A 269 -6.25 14.53 -23.20
CA VAL A 269 -7.30 15.53 -23.01
C VAL A 269 -7.70 15.58 -21.52
N PRO A 270 -7.78 16.76 -20.89
CA PRO A 270 -8.31 16.87 -19.52
C PRO A 270 -9.75 16.34 -19.42
N VAL A 271 -10.02 15.51 -18.42
CA VAL A 271 -11.35 14.89 -18.24
C VAL A 271 -12.44 15.96 -18.05
N ARG A 272 -12.15 17.04 -17.32
CA ARG A 272 -13.08 18.15 -17.13
C ARG A 272 -13.51 18.79 -18.46
N ASP A 273 -12.61 18.86 -19.43
CA ASP A 273 -12.85 19.50 -20.72
C ASP A 273 -13.71 18.57 -21.60
N LEU A 274 -13.48 17.25 -21.54
CA LEU A 274 -14.33 16.25 -22.18
C LEU A 274 -15.76 16.28 -21.64
N LEU A 275 -15.93 16.39 -20.31
CA LEU A 275 -17.24 16.51 -19.68
C LEU A 275 -17.96 17.80 -20.11
N ALA A 276 -17.24 18.92 -20.15
CA ALA A 276 -17.77 20.19 -20.60
C ALA A 276 -18.20 20.15 -22.08
N LEU A 277 -17.38 19.54 -22.96
CA LEU A 277 -17.74 19.32 -24.36
C LEU A 277 -18.98 18.43 -24.50
N ALA A 278 -19.17 17.46 -23.60
CA ALA A 278 -20.37 16.62 -23.55
C ALA A 278 -21.60 17.32 -22.95
N GLY A 279 -21.47 18.56 -22.46
CA GLY A 279 -22.56 19.26 -21.77
C GLY A 279 -22.96 18.60 -20.46
N VAL A 280 -22.05 17.87 -19.81
CA VAL A 280 -22.30 17.13 -18.57
C VAL A 280 -21.67 17.89 -17.40
N GLU A 281 -22.48 18.17 -16.38
CA GLU A 281 -22.00 18.80 -15.15
C GLU A 281 -21.00 17.89 -14.40
N PRO A 282 -19.91 18.42 -13.82
CA PRO A 282 -18.91 17.58 -13.18
C PRO A 282 -19.42 17.00 -11.84
N GLY A 283 -19.54 15.68 -11.78
CA GLY A 283 -19.80 14.90 -10.56
C GLY A 283 -18.77 13.77 -10.40
N ASP A 284 -19.09 12.77 -9.59
CA ASP A 284 -18.33 11.53 -9.57
C ASP A 284 -18.50 10.83 -10.92
N VAL A 285 -17.39 10.40 -11.55
CA VAL A 285 -17.40 9.81 -12.89
C VAL A 285 -17.09 8.32 -12.79
N ARG A 286 -18.00 7.47 -13.25
CA ARG A 286 -17.71 6.07 -13.55
C ARG A 286 -16.89 5.99 -14.84
N VAL A 287 -15.73 5.34 -14.76
CA VAL A 287 -14.80 5.14 -15.87
C VAL A 287 -14.77 3.67 -16.23
N GLU A 288 -15.31 3.33 -17.41
CA GLU A 288 -15.41 1.94 -17.90
C GLU A 288 -14.26 1.57 -18.83
N SER A 289 -13.86 0.30 -18.78
CA SER A 289 -12.80 -0.30 -19.60
C SER A 289 -13.37 -1.21 -20.70
N LEU A 290 -12.55 -1.55 -21.70
CA LEU A 290 -12.79 -2.69 -22.59
C LEU A 290 -12.70 -4.04 -21.87
N GLU A 291 -12.02 -4.13 -20.72
CA GLU A 291 -11.96 -5.35 -19.92
C GLU A 291 -13.37 -5.76 -19.47
N ARG A 292 -13.83 -6.95 -19.88
CA ARG A 292 -15.23 -7.40 -19.67
C ARG A 292 -15.49 -7.98 -18.28
N ASP A 293 -14.46 -8.60 -17.70
CA ASP A 293 -14.58 -9.38 -16.47
C ASP A 293 -13.65 -8.86 -15.37
N GLY A 294 -14.05 -9.08 -14.12
CA GLY A 294 -13.24 -8.75 -12.95
C GLY A 294 -13.40 -7.32 -12.42
N ILE A 295 -12.66 -7.04 -11.35
CA ILE A 295 -12.78 -5.79 -10.57
C ILE A 295 -12.19 -4.56 -11.29
N TYR A 296 -11.42 -4.77 -12.37
CA TYR A 296 -10.74 -3.70 -13.10
C TYR A 296 -11.54 -3.16 -14.30
N ARG A 297 -12.72 -3.73 -14.60
CA ARG A 297 -13.60 -3.29 -15.69
C ARG A 297 -14.12 -1.87 -15.53
N SER A 298 -14.13 -1.35 -14.30
CA SER A 298 -14.62 -0.01 -14.00
C SER A 298 -13.99 0.55 -12.74
N SER A 299 -13.81 1.86 -12.69
CA SER A 299 -13.46 2.57 -11.45
C SER A 299 -14.30 3.85 -11.30
N THR A 300 -14.29 4.44 -10.09
CA THR A 300 -14.92 5.73 -9.83
C THR A 300 -13.84 6.81 -9.72
N LEU A 301 -14.00 7.88 -10.47
CA LEU A 301 -13.22 9.11 -10.41
C LEU A 301 -14.04 10.17 -9.65
N PRO A 302 -13.79 10.38 -8.34
CA PRO A 302 -14.42 11.43 -7.55
C PRO A 302 -14.43 12.80 -8.22
N ALA A 303 -15.50 13.57 -7.99
CA ALA A 303 -15.75 14.88 -8.57
C ALA A 303 -14.56 15.84 -8.45
N LEU A 304 -13.88 15.84 -7.29
CA LEU A 304 -12.68 16.64 -7.06
C LEU A 304 -11.56 16.32 -8.07
N HIS A 305 -11.38 15.03 -8.40
CA HIS A 305 -10.39 14.62 -9.40
C HIS A 305 -10.89 14.83 -10.82
N ALA A 306 -12.19 14.63 -11.09
CA ALA A 306 -12.79 14.89 -12.39
C ALA A 306 -12.65 16.36 -12.83
N ARG A 307 -12.62 17.29 -11.87
CA ARG A 307 -12.43 18.74 -12.10
C ARG A 307 -10.95 19.17 -12.19
N ASP A 308 -10.00 18.30 -11.83
CA ASP A 308 -8.58 18.67 -11.79
C ASP A 308 -7.99 18.84 -13.20
N PRO A 309 -7.28 19.94 -13.50
CA PRO A 309 -6.67 20.17 -14.81
C PRO A 309 -5.62 19.13 -15.21
N LEU A 310 -5.03 18.41 -14.23
CA LEU A 310 -4.03 17.37 -14.47
C LEU A 310 -4.64 15.96 -14.48
N THR A 311 -5.97 15.82 -14.35
CA THR A 311 -6.63 14.54 -14.60
C THR A 311 -6.88 14.39 -16.09
N LEU A 312 -6.15 13.47 -16.70
CA LEU A 312 -6.13 13.28 -18.15
C LEU A 312 -6.78 11.96 -18.54
N LEU A 313 -7.48 11.99 -19.67
CA LEU A 313 -7.60 10.84 -20.53
C LEU A 313 -6.36 10.81 -21.44
N ALA A 314 -5.33 10.12 -20.98
CA ALA A 314 -4.03 10.06 -21.66
C ALA A 314 -4.10 9.25 -22.94
N LEU A 315 -3.46 9.76 -23.99
CA LEU A 315 -3.28 9.12 -25.31
C LEU A 315 -1.82 8.73 -25.54
N LYS A 316 -0.88 9.41 -24.85
CA LYS A 316 0.56 9.20 -24.96
C LYS A 316 1.22 9.06 -23.59
N VAL A 317 2.32 8.33 -23.56
CA VAL A 317 3.22 8.20 -22.41
C VAL A 317 4.65 8.39 -22.88
N ASP A 318 5.40 9.26 -22.19
CA ASP A 318 6.79 9.61 -22.48
C ASP A 318 7.03 10.03 -23.95
N GLY A 319 6.07 10.78 -24.51
CA GLY A 319 6.11 11.32 -25.88
C GLY A 319 5.58 10.38 -26.96
N GLU A 320 5.45 9.09 -26.65
CA GLU A 320 5.02 8.05 -27.59
C GLU A 320 3.54 7.70 -27.41
N THR A 321 2.91 7.21 -28.48
CA THR A 321 1.56 6.63 -28.39
C THR A 321 1.53 5.51 -27.35
N LEU A 322 0.48 5.45 -26.54
CA LEU A 322 0.35 4.41 -25.52
C LEU A 322 0.54 3.02 -26.14
N PRO A 323 1.42 2.18 -25.58
CA PRO A 323 1.41 0.75 -25.89
C PRO A 323 0.10 0.11 -25.45
N LEU A 324 -0.30 -0.99 -26.10
CA LEU A 324 -1.54 -1.70 -25.76
C LEU A 324 -1.59 -2.10 -24.28
N ASP A 325 -0.50 -2.61 -23.72
CA ASP A 325 -0.38 -2.97 -22.31
C ASP A 325 -0.46 -1.78 -21.33
N HIS A 326 -0.25 -0.56 -21.82
CA HIS A 326 -0.41 0.66 -21.05
C HIS A 326 -1.79 1.31 -21.24
N GLY A 327 -2.65 0.73 -22.06
CA GLY A 327 -4.05 1.13 -22.19
C GLY A 327 -4.42 1.81 -23.50
N TYR A 328 -3.66 1.61 -24.59
CA TYR A 328 -4.09 2.06 -25.94
C TYR A 328 -5.56 1.69 -26.21
N PRO A 329 -6.41 2.60 -26.71
CA PRO A 329 -6.07 3.89 -27.31
C PRO A 329 -5.99 5.03 -26.28
N CYS A 330 -6.57 4.85 -25.10
CA CYS A 330 -6.54 5.83 -24.05
C CYS A 330 -6.72 5.22 -22.64
N ARG A 331 -6.15 5.89 -21.65
CA ARG A 331 -6.28 5.52 -20.24
C ARG A 331 -6.60 6.72 -19.37
N LEU A 332 -7.21 6.46 -18.22
CA LEU A 332 -7.27 7.45 -17.14
C LEU A 332 -5.90 7.56 -16.46
N ILE A 333 -5.49 8.79 -16.19
CA ILE A 333 -4.43 9.12 -15.23
C ILE A 333 -4.84 10.37 -14.45
N ALA A 334 -4.90 10.26 -13.13
CA ALA A 334 -5.24 11.35 -12.23
C ALA A 334 -4.22 11.50 -11.09
N PRO A 335 -3.94 12.72 -10.61
CA PRO A 335 -3.01 12.95 -9.51
C PRO A 335 -3.43 12.22 -8.22
N SER A 336 -2.46 11.86 -7.38
CA SER A 336 -2.71 11.41 -5.99
C SER A 336 -3.59 10.15 -5.87
N ARG A 337 -3.60 9.25 -6.85
CA ARG A 337 -4.49 8.06 -6.82
C ARG A 337 -3.75 6.73 -6.85
N PRO A 338 -4.36 5.66 -6.29
CA PRO A 338 -3.89 4.30 -6.47
C PRO A 338 -3.89 3.90 -7.94
N GLY A 339 -2.81 3.25 -8.38
CA GLY A 339 -2.64 2.77 -9.74
C GLY A 339 -3.74 1.82 -10.21
N VAL A 340 -4.34 1.06 -9.28
CA VAL A 340 -5.49 0.20 -9.53
C VAL A 340 -6.74 0.98 -9.98
N THR A 341 -6.87 2.25 -9.58
CA THR A 341 -7.99 3.12 -9.96
C THR A 341 -7.72 3.99 -11.20
N GLN A 342 -6.59 3.75 -11.88
CA GLN A 342 -6.20 4.46 -13.10
C GLN A 342 -6.57 3.59 -14.32
N THR A 343 -7.88 3.51 -14.61
CA THR A 343 -8.45 2.59 -15.62
C THR A 343 -7.72 2.66 -16.97
N LYS A 344 -7.40 1.49 -17.55
CA LYS A 344 -6.83 1.35 -18.90
C LYS A 344 -7.93 1.02 -19.91
N TRP A 345 -7.65 1.21 -21.21
CA TRP A 345 -8.56 0.85 -22.30
C TRP A 345 -9.94 1.47 -22.14
N VAL A 346 -9.99 2.77 -21.82
CA VAL A 346 -11.23 3.43 -21.42
C VAL A 346 -12.22 3.43 -22.59
N THR A 347 -13.50 3.22 -22.30
CA THR A 347 -14.58 3.23 -23.31
C THR A 347 -15.70 4.20 -22.97
N ARG A 348 -15.90 4.48 -21.67
CA ARG A 348 -16.98 5.36 -21.21
C ARG A 348 -16.55 6.20 -20.01
N LEU A 349 -16.95 7.46 -20.04
CA LEU A 349 -17.00 8.36 -18.89
C LEU A 349 -18.46 8.70 -18.63
N GLU A 350 -19.01 8.24 -17.51
CA GLU A 350 -20.40 8.45 -17.11
C GLU A 350 -20.46 9.17 -15.76
N VAL A 351 -21.09 10.34 -15.70
CA VAL A 351 -21.31 11.01 -14.41
C VAL A 351 -22.40 10.27 -13.64
N VAL A 352 -22.07 9.83 -12.43
CA VAL A 352 -22.97 9.17 -11.50
C VAL A 352 -23.82 10.25 -10.84
N ARG A 353 -25.15 10.10 -10.92
CA ARG A 353 -26.12 11.01 -10.30
C ARG A 353 -26.46 10.60 -8.88
#